data_AF-A0A8S4SKK5-F1
#
_entry.id   AF-A0A8S4SKK5-F1
#
_cell.length_a   1.000
_cell.length_b   1.000
_cell.length_c   1.000
_cell.angle_alpha   90.00
_cell.angle_beta   90.00
_cell.angle_gamma   90.00
#
_symmetry.space_group_name_H-M   'P 1'
#
loop_
_entity.id
_entity.type
_entity.pdbx_description
1 polymer ?
#
loop_
_entity_poly.entity_id
_entity_poly.type
_entity_poly.pdbx_seq_one_letter_code
_entity_poly.pdbx_strand_id
1 'polypeptide(L)'
;MAGKKVNEDLLNERAKCNFDVEELTNLLDDGVEHTKRRRTLEQNILSIEGLQDDIPEEYLSHKEKYENGLRKTLLMCKALQTYDKESAGRSFQENIRLNFRNSLWSAVTKDTSPLLLHLEMFMIAILEQGNEEQREYWSKKATNFEIIGTYAQVKLIFCEDVISQKKAAERDGTYKASPNSKLAYGAMVYVRVVIINSACKYLARATTIAVRYSAIRRQSQLKPNAPEPQIIDYVTQQHKLLIAISTSHAYHFTARWLWDLYTKTNQELRRGEFKNLPELHILACSMKVLSSADCTALIEKCRLACGGHGYLMSSSLPILYGVSTATVTYEGENTVLLLQVARSLVKTWDQILKGHISVSPSMVYLGNRTPLPKWDSSLQGILESFKRVAKGKVSASVSSIDQYRKSGLSPEDAWNKASVQLISAAEAHARIIVLSVYKAEIERRASTLSSPLATVLLELLELYYIYWALEKTGDLLLYTKLSEKDVRDLQHRYEDILEKIRPNAVGLVDAFDFRDEYTKLSEKDVRDLQHRYEDILEKIRPNAVGLVDAFDFRDEILSSTLGAYDGRAYERLMEEALKSPLNKEPVNQSFEKYLKPFMRGKL
;
A
#
# COMPACT_ATOMS: atom_id res chain seq x y z
N MET A 1 -8.66 -36.05 12.81
CA MET A 1 -8.38 -34.65 12.43
C MET A 1 -9.53 -33.81 12.94
N ALA A 2 -9.31 -33.02 13.98
CA ALA A 2 -10.34 -32.15 14.54
C ALA A 2 -10.83 -31.18 13.45
N GLY A 3 -12.15 -31.10 13.24
CA GLY A 3 -12.73 -30.13 12.31
C GLY A 3 -12.24 -28.73 12.67
N LYS A 4 -11.67 -28.02 11.68
CA LYS A 4 -11.09 -26.68 11.85
C LYS A 4 -12.19 -25.68 12.25
N LYS A 5 -12.40 -25.48 13.55
CA LYS A 5 -13.33 -24.50 14.11
C LYS A 5 -12.64 -23.13 14.17
N VAL A 6 -13.30 -22.08 13.67
CA VAL A 6 -12.83 -20.69 13.79
C VAL A 6 -12.80 -20.29 15.27
N ASN A 7 -11.79 -19.52 15.68
CA ASN A 7 -11.63 -19.00 17.03
C ASN A 7 -12.85 -18.15 17.45
N GLU A 8 -13.40 -18.44 18.63
CA GLU A 8 -14.62 -17.79 19.14
C GLU A 8 -14.43 -16.29 19.38
N ASP A 9 -13.26 -15.84 19.83
CA ASP A 9 -12.98 -14.41 20.02
C ASP A 9 -13.08 -13.65 18.69
N LEU A 10 -12.56 -14.24 17.61
CA LEU A 10 -12.61 -13.65 16.28
C LEU A 10 -14.04 -13.68 15.70
N LEU A 11 -14.79 -14.77 15.92
CA LEU A 11 -16.21 -14.85 15.54
C LEU A 11 -17.05 -13.77 16.26
N ASN A 12 -16.80 -13.58 17.56
CA ASN A 12 -17.51 -12.56 18.35
C ASN A 12 -17.22 -11.15 17.85
N GLU A 13 -15.98 -10.87 17.43
CA GLU A 13 -15.64 -9.58 16.82
C GLU A 13 -16.30 -9.38 15.46
N ARG A 14 -16.33 -10.41 14.61
CA ARG A 14 -17.04 -10.38 13.32
C ARG A 14 -18.54 -10.15 13.49
N ALA A 15 -19.12 -10.61 14.60
CA ALA A 15 -20.53 -10.42 14.91
C ALA A 15 -20.90 -8.98 15.31
N LYS A 16 -19.94 -8.15 15.74
CA LYS A 16 -20.19 -6.76 16.17
C LYS A 16 -20.45 -5.80 15.01
N CYS A 17 -20.30 -6.29 13.80
CA CYS A 17 -20.18 -5.46 12.64
C CYS A 17 -21.51 -5.08 12.00
N ASN A 18 -21.64 -3.80 11.62
CA ASN A 18 -22.94 -3.18 11.32
C ASN A 18 -23.23 -2.83 9.85
N PHE A 19 -22.31 -3.07 8.92
CA PHE A 19 -22.41 -2.87 7.46
C PHE A 19 -22.26 -4.20 6.69
N ASP A 20 -22.42 -4.21 5.35
CA ASP A 20 -22.13 -5.37 4.50
C ASP A 20 -20.74 -5.26 3.88
N VAL A 21 -20.02 -6.37 3.89
CA VAL A 21 -18.69 -6.50 3.35
C VAL A 21 -18.65 -6.56 1.90
N GLU A 22 -19.52 -7.39 1.35
CA GLU A 22 -19.36 -7.79 -0.03
C GLU A 22 -19.55 -6.51 -0.84
N GLU A 23 -20.41 -5.61 -0.34
CA GLU A 23 -20.45 -4.20 -0.72
C GLU A 23 -19.08 -3.47 -0.66
N LEU A 24 -18.38 -3.48 0.47
CA LEU A 24 -17.02 -2.91 0.57
C LEU A 24 -16.02 -3.61 -0.37
N THR A 25 -16.11 -4.93 -0.59
CA THR A 25 -15.28 -5.72 -1.54
C THR A 25 -15.44 -5.22 -2.92
N ASN A 26 -16.68 -5.18 -3.34
CA ASN A 26 -17.06 -4.70 -4.64
C ASN A 26 -16.64 -3.24 -4.78
N LEU A 27 -16.69 -2.44 -3.71
CA LEU A 27 -16.15 -1.08 -3.74
C LEU A 27 -14.62 -1.04 -3.92
N LEU A 28 -13.88 -1.84 -3.16
CA LEU A 28 -12.42 -1.90 -3.19
C LEU A 28 -11.86 -2.57 -4.44
N ASP A 29 -12.66 -3.34 -5.18
CA ASP A 29 -12.34 -3.94 -6.48
C ASP A 29 -12.92 -3.21 -7.68
N ASP A 30 -13.73 -2.17 -7.44
CA ASP A 30 -14.42 -1.37 -8.47
C ASP A 30 -15.56 -2.10 -9.20
N GLY A 31 -16.16 -3.07 -8.53
CA GLY A 31 -17.43 -3.69 -8.91
C GLY A 31 -17.42 -5.19 -8.70
N VAL A 32 -18.63 -5.75 -8.63
CA VAL A 32 -18.89 -7.19 -8.41
C VAL A 32 -18.14 -8.08 -9.41
N GLU A 33 -18.10 -7.67 -10.68
CA GLU A 33 -17.44 -8.45 -11.74
C GLU A 33 -15.92 -8.43 -11.61
N HIS A 34 -15.34 -7.35 -11.10
CA HIS A 34 -13.91 -7.29 -10.82
C HIS A 34 -13.54 -8.18 -9.63
N THR A 35 -14.35 -8.17 -8.56
CA THR A 35 -14.22 -9.07 -7.41
C THR A 35 -14.26 -10.54 -7.84
N LYS A 36 -15.31 -10.94 -8.56
CA LYS A 36 -15.46 -12.33 -9.05
C LYS A 36 -14.27 -12.75 -9.91
N ARG A 37 -13.83 -11.87 -10.82
CA ARG A 37 -12.68 -12.16 -11.68
C ARG A 37 -11.40 -12.35 -10.87
N ARG A 38 -11.17 -11.49 -9.87
CA ARG A 38 -10.00 -11.58 -9.00
C ARG A 38 -10.02 -12.89 -8.22
N ARG A 39 -11.13 -13.22 -7.53
CA ARG A 39 -11.34 -14.50 -6.82
C ARG A 39 -11.13 -15.74 -7.70
N THR A 40 -11.73 -15.77 -8.89
CA THR A 40 -11.58 -16.91 -9.82
C THR A 40 -10.14 -17.09 -10.27
N LEU A 41 -9.46 -16.00 -10.66
CA LEU A 41 -8.07 -16.05 -11.07
C LEU A 41 -7.17 -16.51 -9.91
N GLU A 42 -7.46 -15.98 -8.73
CA GLU A 42 -6.82 -16.33 -7.49
C GLU A 42 -6.93 -17.84 -7.21
N GLN A 43 -8.15 -18.37 -7.20
CA GLN A 43 -8.40 -19.78 -6.96
C GLN A 43 -7.63 -20.66 -7.95
N ASN A 44 -7.75 -20.36 -9.24
CA ASN A 44 -7.08 -21.11 -10.30
C ASN A 44 -5.56 -21.16 -10.14
N ILE A 45 -4.93 -20.03 -9.75
CA ILE A 45 -3.48 -19.96 -9.63
C ILE A 45 -3.00 -20.69 -8.37
N LEU A 46 -3.57 -20.43 -7.19
CA LEU A 46 -3.03 -21.07 -5.97
C LEU A 46 -3.37 -22.55 -5.85
N SER A 47 -4.34 -23.04 -6.61
CA SER A 47 -4.57 -24.49 -6.73
C SER A 47 -3.52 -25.23 -7.57
N ILE A 48 -2.56 -24.53 -8.19
CA ILE A 48 -1.53 -25.16 -9.02
C ILE A 48 -0.59 -26.01 -8.17
N GLU A 49 -0.45 -27.27 -8.55
CA GLU A 49 0.48 -28.20 -7.93
C GLU A 49 1.92 -27.66 -7.99
N GLY A 50 2.59 -27.73 -6.84
CA GLY A 50 3.95 -27.24 -6.67
C GLY A 50 4.05 -25.79 -6.19
N LEU A 51 3.00 -24.96 -6.21
CA LEU A 51 3.13 -23.60 -5.64
C LEU A 51 3.24 -23.59 -4.11
N GLN A 52 2.71 -24.61 -3.44
CA GLN A 52 2.86 -24.79 -2.00
C GLN A 52 4.18 -25.47 -1.66
N ASP A 53 4.87 -24.98 -0.62
CA ASP A 53 6.12 -25.56 -0.13
C ASP A 53 5.88 -26.31 1.18
N ASP A 54 6.50 -27.49 1.32
CA ASP A 54 6.49 -28.25 2.58
C ASP A 54 7.28 -27.55 3.70
N ILE A 55 8.39 -26.91 3.31
CA ILE A 55 9.26 -26.15 4.20
C ILE A 55 9.04 -24.67 3.88
N PRO A 56 8.66 -23.86 4.89
CA PRO A 56 8.54 -22.41 4.73
C PRO A 56 9.81 -21.80 4.14
N GLU A 57 9.65 -20.92 3.15
CA GLU A 57 10.76 -20.27 2.45
C GLU A 57 11.76 -19.63 3.41
N GLU A 58 11.30 -19.15 4.56
CA GLU A 58 12.09 -18.52 5.63
C GLU A 58 13.27 -19.40 6.08
N TYR A 59 13.07 -20.71 6.09
CA TYR A 59 14.07 -21.70 6.52
C TYR A 59 15.02 -22.15 5.40
N LEU A 60 14.77 -21.75 4.16
CA LEU A 60 15.63 -22.06 3.03
C LEU A 60 16.89 -21.17 3.01
N SER A 61 18.00 -21.73 2.53
CA SER A 61 19.20 -20.97 2.22
C SER A 61 18.95 -19.97 1.08
N HIS A 62 19.85 -18.99 0.90
CA HIS A 62 19.70 -18.00 -0.15
C HIS A 62 19.62 -18.62 -1.56
N LYS A 63 20.43 -19.66 -1.82
CA LYS A 63 20.41 -20.39 -3.10
C LYS A 63 19.07 -21.08 -3.32
N GLU A 64 18.57 -21.80 -2.32
CA GLU A 64 17.29 -22.50 -2.39
C GLU A 64 16.12 -21.51 -2.56
N LYS A 65 16.16 -20.35 -1.88
CA LYS A 65 15.18 -19.26 -2.10
C LYS A 65 15.16 -18.78 -3.54
N TYR A 66 16.33 -18.58 -4.16
CA TYR A 66 16.43 -18.18 -5.56
C TYR A 66 15.82 -19.23 -6.49
N GLU A 67 16.19 -20.51 -6.32
CA GLU A 67 15.67 -21.62 -7.14
C GLU A 67 14.16 -21.79 -6.96
N ASN A 68 13.66 -21.68 -5.73
CA ASN A 68 12.24 -21.77 -5.41
C ASN A 68 11.45 -20.59 -6.02
N GLY A 69 11.94 -19.37 -5.86
CA GLY A 69 11.33 -18.18 -6.43
C GLY A 69 11.25 -18.23 -7.96
N LEU A 70 12.29 -18.75 -8.63
CA LEU A 70 12.28 -18.96 -10.09
C LEU A 70 11.22 -20.01 -10.48
N ARG A 71 11.20 -21.15 -9.82
CA ARG A 71 10.23 -22.24 -10.04
C ARG A 71 8.78 -21.75 -9.91
N LYS A 72 8.46 -21.08 -8.81
CA LYS A 72 7.11 -20.54 -8.56
C LYS A 72 6.71 -19.45 -9.55
N THR A 73 7.64 -18.55 -9.89
CA THR A 73 7.39 -17.50 -10.88
C THR A 73 7.05 -18.09 -12.24
N LEU A 74 7.82 -19.07 -12.71
CA LEU A 74 7.59 -19.72 -14.00
C LEU A 74 6.27 -20.49 -14.05
N LEU A 75 5.91 -21.19 -12.96
CA LEU A 75 4.60 -21.86 -12.84
C LEU A 75 3.45 -20.87 -12.94
N MET A 76 3.55 -19.74 -12.23
CA MET A 76 2.52 -18.70 -12.30
C MET A 76 2.46 -18.04 -13.68
N CYS A 77 3.59 -17.69 -14.30
CA CYS A 77 3.61 -17.13 -15.65
C CYS A 77 2.98 -18.08 -16.67
N LYS A 78 3.26 -19.38 -16.58
CA LYS A 78 2.63 -20.40 -17.45
C LYS A 78 1.12 -20.45 -17.26
N ALA A 79 0.63 -20.39 -16.01
CA ALA A 79 -0.80 -20.39 -15.72
C ALA A 79 -1.51 -19.14 -16.24
N LEU A 80 -0.89 -17.97 -16.08
CA LEU A 80 -1.39 -16.71 -16.63
C LEU A 80 -1.48 -16.77 -18.15
N GLN A 81 -0.47 -17.30 -18.85
CA GLN A 81 -0.52 -17.49 -20.30
C GLN A 81 -1.67 -18.40 -20.76
N THR A 82 -2.02 -19.43 -19.99
CA THR A 82 -3.17 -20.31 -20.30
C THR A 82 -4.49 -19.60 -20.06
N TYR A 83 -4.65 -18.96 -18.90
CA TYR A 83 -5.85 -18.18 -18.56
C TYR A 83 -6.16 -17.11 -19.62
N ASP A 84 -5.12 -16.47 -20.15
CA ASP A 84 -5.23 -15.42 -21.17
C ASP A 84 -5.77 -15.92 -22.52
N LYS A 85 -5.43 -17.15 -22.91
CA LYS A 85 -5.98 -17.78 -24.12
C LYS A 85 -7.47 -18.08 -23.98
N GLU A 86 -7.93 -18.29 -22.76
CA GLU A 86 -9.30 -18.71 -22.44
C GLU A 86 -10.22 -17.53 -22.09
N SER A 87 -9.69 -16.39 -21.61
CA SER A 87 -10.47 -15.35 -20.92
C SER A 87 -10.43 -13.93 -21.54
N ALA A 88 -10.83 -13.78 -22.80
CA ALA A 88 -11.24 -12.51 -23.44
C ALA A 88 -10.18 -11.61 -24.12
N GLY A 89 -9.26 -12.18 -24.91
CA GLY A 89 -8.57 -11.43 -25.99
C GLY A 89 -7.62 -10.31 -25.57
N ARG A 90 -7.19 -10.28 -24.30
CA ARG A 90 -6.14 -9.36 -23.80
C ARG A 90 -4.76 -9.97 -24.03
N SER A 91 -3.77 -9.12 -24.29
CA SER A 91 -2.38 -9.57 -24.41
C SER A 91 -1.83 -10.02 -23.05
N PHE A 92 -0.89 -10.98 -23.06
CA PHE A 92 -0.18 -11.42 -21.86
C PHE A 92 0.40 -10.26 -21.03
N GLN A 93 0.87 -9.24 -21.71
CA GLN A 93 1.43 -8.03 -21.11
C GLN A 93 0.39 -7.22 -20.34
N GLU A 94 -0.83 -7.10 -20.87
CA GLU A 94 -1.94 -6.43 -20.19
C GLU A 94 -2.41 -7.20 -18.96
N ASN A 95 -2.42 -8.53 -19.02
CA ASN A 95 -2.77 -9.35 -17.85
C ASN A 95 -1.68 -9.31 -16.78
N ILE A 96 -0.39 -9.34 -17.15
CA ILE A 96 0.71 -9.13 -16.20
C ILE A 96 0.58 -7.76 -15.51
N ARG A 97 0.30 -6.68 -16.26
CA ARG A 97 0.04 -5.34 -15.70
C ARG A 97 -1.14 -5.32 -14.72
N LEU A 98 -2.24 -5.98 -15.09
CA LEU A 98 -3.41 -6.10 -14.22
C LEU A 98 -3.17 -7.00 -13.00
N ASN A 99 -2.25 -7.97 -13.10
CA ASN A 99 -1.92 -8.89 -12.02
C ASN A 99 -0.88 -8.36 -11.04
N PHE A 100 -0.02 -7.42 -11.44
CA PHE A 100 0.69 -6.57 -10.47
C PHE A 100 -0.28 -5.72 -9.65
N ARG A 101 -1.45 -5.38 -10.22
CA ARG A 101 -2.56 -4.79 -9.50
C ARG A 101 -3.32 -5.79 -8.62
N ASN A 102 -3.08 -7.10 -8.75
CA ASN A 102 -3.59 -8.14 -7.85
C ASN A 102 -2.51 -8.59 -6.85
N SER A 103 -2.88 -9.33 -5.82
CA SER A 103 -1.98 -9.67 -4.71
C SER A 103 -1.38 -11.08 -4.85
N LEU A 104 -1.49 -11.64 -6.05
CA LEU A 104 -1.00 -12.97 -6.43
C LEU A 104 0.52 -13.11 -6.30
N TRP A 105 1.27 -12.09 -6.73
CA TRP A 105 2.73 -12.05 -6.55
C TRP A 105 3.12 -12.15 -5.08
N SER A 106 2.34 -11.55 -4.20
CA SER A 106 2.54 -11.64 -2.76
C SER A 106 2.31 -13.07 -2.22
N ALA A 107 1.30 -13.80 -2.71
CA ALA A 107 1.10 -15.21 -2.32
C ALA A 107 2.17 -16.14 -2.88
N VAL A 108 2.50 -15.99 -4.15
CA VAL A 108 3.32 -16.97 -4.85
C VAL A 108 4.80 -16.76 -4.55
N THR A 109 5.26 -15.51 -4.46
CA THR A 109 6.69 -15.21 -4.36
C THR A 109 7.03 -14.28 -3.20
N LYS A 110 6.09 -13.99 -2.28
CA LYS A 110 6.29 -13.06 -1.15
C LYS A 110 6.86 -11.71 -1.59
N ASP A 111 6.41 -11.23 -2.76
CA ASP A 111 6.87 -9.99 -3.39
C ASP A 111 8.36 -9.96 -3.79
N THR A 112 9.02 -11.13 -3.79
CA THR A 112 10.42 -11.30 -4.19
C THR A 112 10.57 -12.36 -5.28
N SER A 113 10.89 -11.94 -6.51
CA SER A 113 11.12 -12.86 -7.63
C SER A 113 12.41 -12.53 -8.39
N PRO A 114 13.21 -13.54 -8.79
CA PRO A 114 14.36 -13.34 -9.69
C PRO A 114 14.00 -12.74 -11.06
N LEU A 115 12.73 -12.81 -11.47
CA LEU A 115 12.25 -12.31 -12.76
C LEU A 115 11.45 -11.00 -12.62
N LEU A 116 11.41 -10.40 -11.43
CA LEU A 116 10.59 -9.21 -11.17
C LEU A 116 10.92 -8.06 -12.13
N LEU A 117 12.20 -7.68 -12.26
CA LEU A 117 12.61 -6.60 -13.17
C LEU A 117 12.40 -6.93 -14.65
N HIS A 118 12.41 -8.22 -15.01
CA HIS A 118 12.10 -8.63 -16.38
C HIS A 118 10.64 -8.28 -16.71
N LEU A 119 9.73 -8.62 -15.80
CA LEU A 119 8.28 -8.46 -15.97
C LEU A 119 7.82 -7.01 -15.73
N GLU A 120 8.34 -6.33 -14.72
CA GLU A 120 7.89 -4.99 -14.32
C GLU A 120 8.53 -3.86 -15.12
N MET A 121 9.78 -4.03 -15.58
CA MET A 121 10.54 -2.93 -16.16
C MET A 121 11.03 -3.23 -17.57
N PHE A 122 11.68 -4.36 -17.79
CA PHE A 122 12.27 -4.66 -19.10
C PHE A 122 11.20 -4.78 -20.19
N MET A 123 10.14 -5.55 -19.96
CA MET A 123 9.02 -5.68 -20.89
C MET A 123 8.28 -4.35 -21.10
N ILE A 124 8.11 -3.55 -20.04
CA ILE A 124 7.44 -2.24 -20.10
C ILE A 124 8.27 -1.23 -20.88
N ALA A 125 9.58 -1.20 -20.69
CA ALA A 125 10.48 -0.32 -21.43
C ALA A 125 10.43 -0.62 -22.94
N ILE A 126 10.41 -1.91 -23.34
CA ILE A 126 10.24 -2.29 -24.75
C ILE A 126 8.92 -1.76 -25.29
N LEU A 127 7.83 -1.91 -24.54
CA LEU A 127 6.49 -1.52 -25.00
C LEU A 127 6.32 0.01 -25.10
N GLU A 128 6.77 0.76 -24.10
CA GLU A 128 6.56 2.21 -24.02
C GLU A 128 7.62 3.02 -24.77
N GLN A 129 8.83 2.49 -24.96
CA GLN A 129 9.97 3.21 -25.56
C GLN A 129 10.44 2.61 -26.89
N GLY A 130 10.14 1.35 -27.17
CA GLY A 130 10.52 0.69 -28.41
C GLY A 130 9.75 1.23 -29.61
N ASN A 131 10.42 1.37 -30.76
CA ASN A 131 9.74 1.58 -32.04
C ASN A 131 9.00 0.31 -32.50
N GLU A 132 8.27 0.38 -33.61
CA GLU A 132 7.46 -0.73 -34.09
C GLU A 132 8.28 -2.00 -34.36
N GLU A 133 9.38 -1.90 -35.10
CA GLU A 133 10.29 -3.02 -35.40
C GLU A 133 10.90 -3.63 -34.12
N GLN A 134 11.35 -2.79 -33.18
CA GLN A 134 11.90 -3.23 -31.91
C GLN A 134 10.85 -3.95 -31.06
N ARG A 135 9.61 -3.45 -31.03
CA ARG A 135 8.52 -4.11 -30.31
C ARG A 135 8.19 -5.45 -30.93
N GLU A 136 8.10 -5.55 -32.26
CA GLU A 136 7.82 -6.81 -32.95
C GLU A 136 8.89 -7.86 -32.66
N TYR A 137 10.17 -7.48 -32.72
CA TYR A 137 11.28 -8.39 -32.49
C TYR A 137 11.43 -8.79 -31.01
N TRP A 138 11.48 -7.82 -30.09
CA TRP A 138 11.84 -8.08 -28.69
C TRP A 138 10.67 -8.52 -27.81
N SER A 139 9.45 -8.03 -28.06
CA SER A 139 8.31 -8.31 -27.17
C SER A 139 7.95 -9.79 -27.16
N LYS A 140 8.00 -10.45 -28.33
CA LYS A 140 7.71 -11.89 -28.45
C LYS A 140 8.76 -12.72 -27.71
N LYS A 141 10.05 -12.40 -27.90
CA LYS A 141 11.17 -13.08 -27.24
C LYS A 141 11.12 -12.94 -25.71
N ALA A 142 10.84 -11.73 -25.22
CA ALA A 142 10.70 -11.47 -23.81
C ALA A 142 9.49 -12.23 -23.21
N THR A 143 8.33 -12.17 -23.87
CA THR A 143 7.10 -12.84 -23.42
C THR A 143 7.23 -14.37 -23.36
N ASN A 144 7.99 -14.96 -24.29
CA ASN A 144 8.26 -16.39 -24.34
C ASN A 144 9.42 -16.84 -23.43
N PHE A 145 10.04 -15.93 -22.68
CA PHE A 145 11.25 -16.17 -21.90
C PHE A 145 12.42 -16.76 -22.74
N GLU A 146 12.47 -16.47 -24.05
CA GLU A 146 13.65 -16.76 -24.90
C GLU A 146 14.85 -15.89 -24.50
N ILE A 147 14.56 -14.76 -23.87
CA ILE A 147 15.53 -13.85 -23.24
C ILE A 147 15.03 -13.47 -21.86
N ILE A 148 15.96 -13.26 -20.94
CA ILE A 148 15.70 -12.61 -19.65
C ILE A 148 16.43 -11.28 -19.67
N GLY A 149 15.73 -10.23 -19.31
CA GLY A 149 16.21 -8.85 -19.37
C GLY A 149 16.00 -8.14 -18.04
N THR A 150 16.67 -7.00 -17.88
CA THR A 150 16.56 -6.14 -16.69
C THR A 150 16.64 -4.68 -17.11
N TYR A 151 16.33 -3.76 -16.19
CA TYR A 151 16.42 -2.33 -16.41
C TYR A 151 17.64 -1.75 -15.71
N ALA A 152 18.77 -1.75 -16.42
CA ALA A 152 20.06 -1.33 -15.90
C ALA A 152 20.27 0.20 -16.02
N GLN A 153 19.56 0.97 -15.18
CA GLN A 153 19.71 2.43 -15.13
C GLN A 153 20.77 2.88 -14.11
N VAL A 154 20.79 2.27 -12.94
CA VAL A 154 21.68 2.64 -11.84
C VAL A 154 23.07 2.07 -12.09
N LYS A 155 24.10 2.91 -11.97
CA LYS A 155 25.50 2.47 -11.97
C LYS A 155 26.03 2.52 -10.54
N LEU A 156 27.05 1.71 -10.24
CA LEU A 156 27.66 1.60 -8.91
C LEU A 156 28.00 2.95 -8.24
N ILE A 157 28.28 4.00 -9.04
CA ILE A 157 28.67 5.34 -8.56
C ILE A 157 27.59 6.42 -8.82
N PHE A 158 26.60 6.15 -9.70
CA PHE A 158 25.61 7.15 -10.12
C PHE A 158 24.19 6.59 -10.06
N CYS A 159 23.40 7.05 -9.09
CA CYS A 159 22.01 6.64 -8.87
C CYS A 159 20.98 7.70 -9.25
N GLU A 160 21.27 9.00 -9.05
CA GLU A 160 20.24 10.06 -9.07
C GLU A 160 20.40 11.08 -10.21
N ASP A 161 21.62 11.29 -10.71
CA ASP A 161 21.88 12.23 -11.81
C ASP A 161 21.79 11.52 -13.17
N VAL A 162 20.57 11.20 -13.60
CA VAL A 162 20.29 10.62 -14.93
C VAL A 162 20.66 11.61 -16.06
N ILE A 163 20.74 12.91 -15.78
CA ILE A 163 21.11 13.93 -16.78
C ILE A 163 22.60 13.85 -17.12
N SER A 164 23.46 13.51 -16.14
CA SER A 164 24.87 13.19 -16.39
C SER A 164 25.06 11.89 -17.18
N GLN A 165 24.05 11.00 -17.20
CA GLN A 165 24.04 9.76 -17.96
C GLN A 165 23.68 9.98 -19.44
N LYS A 166 24.48 10.77 -20.16
CA LYS A 166 24.49 10.68 -21.63
C LYS A 166 25.06 9.32 -22.04
N LYS A 167 24.29 8.50 -22.77
CA LYS A 167 24.74 7.66 -23.91
C LYS A 167 23.61 6.73 -24.42
N ALA A 168 22.88 7.18 -25.44
CA ALA A 168 22.50 6.30 -26.53
C ALA A 168 23.49 6.60 -27.66
N ALA A 169 24.64 5.92 -27.63
CA ALA A 169 25.59 5.99 -28.72
C ALA A 169 25.17 4.97 -29.78
N GLU A 170 25.13 5.37 -31.04
CA GLU A 170 25.14 4.43 -32.16
C GLU A 170 26.41 3.57 -32.08
N ARG A 171 26.49 2.48 -32.86
CA ARG A 171 27.64 1.57 -32.84
C ARG A 171 28.98 2.28 -33.12
N ASP A 172 28.94 3.45 -33.75
CA ASP A 172 30.09 4.30 -34.07
C ASP A 172 30.40 5.38 -33.00
N GLY A 173 29.62 5.44 -31.90
CA GLY A 173 29.80 6.42 -30.84
C GLY A 173 28.97 7.70 -30.99
N THR A 174 28.21 7.89 -32.08
CA THR A 174 27.43 9.11 -32.31
C THR A 174 26.14 9.12 -31.49
N TYR A 175 25.79 10.28 -30.90
CA TYR A 175 24.58 10.44 -30.08
C TYR A 175 23.50 11.18 -30.89
N LYS A 176 22.40 10.51 -31.19
CA LYS A 176 21.20 11.16 -31.73
C LYS A 176 20.20 11.38 -30.60
N ALA A 177 20.01 12.63 -30.21
CA ALA A 177 19.04 12.99 -29.20
C ALA A 177 17.62 12.58 -29.64
N SER A 178 16.87 11.93 -28.75
CA SER A 178 15.44 11.71 -29.00
C SER A 178 14.74 13.06 -29.22
N PRO A 179 13.89 13.22 -30.26
CA PRO A 179 13.13 14.45 -30.51
C PRO A 179 12.26 14.88 -29.32
N ASN A 180 11.93 13.95 -28.43
CA ASN A 180 11.13 14.19 -27.23
C ASN A 180 11.80 13.54 -26.01
N SER A 181 12.73 14.28 -25.38
CA SER A 181 13.36 13.88 -24.11
C SER A 181 12.36 13.59 -22.98
N LYS A 182 11.11 14.06 -23.12
CA LYS A 182 10.01 13.85 -22.19
C LYS A 182 9.37 12.45 -22.27
N LEU A 183 9.57 11.70 -23.36
CA LEU A 183 9.05 10.33 -23.49
C LEU A 183 9.72 9.33 -22.53
N ALA A 184 10.99 9.57 -22.17
CA ALA A 184 11.72 8.75 -21.20
C ALA A 184 11.08 8.76 -19.79
N TYR A 185 10.27 9.78 -19.46
CA TYR A 185 9.57 9.87 -18.18
C TYR A 185 8.36 8.93 -18.09
N GLY A 186 7.81 8.45 -19.21
CA GLY A 186 6.59 7.62 -19.21
C GLY A 186 6.73 6.34 -18.40
N ALA A 187 7.87 5.64 -18.56
CA ALA A 187 8.16 4.41 -17.81
C ALA A 187 8.37 4.67 -16.31
N MET A 188 9.15 5.69 -15.93
CA MET A 188 9.35 6.02 -14.51
C MET A 188 8.06 6.47 -13.82
N VAL A 189 7.23 7.28 -14.50
CA VAL A 189 5.93 7.70 -13.96
C VAL A 189 5.00 6.50 -13.76
N TYR A 190 4.97 5.54 -14.70
CA TYR A 190 4.21 4.31 -14.54
C TYR A 190 4.56 3.58 -13.24
N VAL A 191 5.85 3.32 -13.00
CA VAL A 191 6.28 2.57 -11.81
C VAL A 191 5.95 3.34 -10.53
N ARG A 192 6.12 4.67 -10.51
CA ARG A 192 5.69 5.49 -9.36
C ARG A 192 4.21 5.33 -9.06
N VAL A 193 3.36 5.26 -10.08
CA VAL A 193 1.92 5.03 -9.88
C VAL A 193 1.65 3.61 -9.34
N VAL A 194 2.37 2.60 -9.85
CA VAL A 194 2.28 1.21 -9.36
C VAL A 194 2.71 1.09 -7.89
N ILE A 195 3.81 1.75 -7.50
CA ILE A 195 4.35 1.72 -6.13
C ILE A 195 3.32 2.16 -5.10
N ILE A 196 2.49 3.16 -5.41
CA ILE A 196 1.47 3.65 -4.47
C ILE A 196 0.48 2.54 -4.14
N ASN A 197 0.05 1.78 -5.16
CA ASN A 197 -0.83 0.63 -4.97
C ASN A 197 -0.12 -0.49 -4.19
N SER A 198 1.15 -0.78 -4.49
CA SER A 198 1.93 -1.78 -3.76
C SER A 198 2.10 -1.41 -2.28
N ALA A 199 2.49 -0.16 -1.98
CA ALA A 199 2.62 0.35 -0.62
C ALA A 199 1.31 0.24 0.17
N CYS A 200 0.19 0.63 -0.46
CA CYS A 200 -1.14 0.48 0.12
C CYS A 200 -1.46 -0.97 0.46
N LYS A 201 -1.19 -1.93 -0.44
CA LYS A 201 -1.44 -3.35 -0.19
C LYS A 201 -0.55 -3.93 0.90
N TYR A 202 0.72 -3.53 0.96
CA TYR A 202 1.62 -3.96 2.04
C TYR A 202 1.09 -3.49 3.40
N LEU A 203 0.61 -2.24 3.48
CA LEU A 203 -0.04 -1.73 4.68
C LEU A 203 -1.33 -2.48 5.00
N ALA A 204 -2.19 -2.72 4.00
CA ALA A 204 -3.43 -3.47 4.18
C ALA A 204 -3.13 -4.85 4.81
N ARG A 205 -2.21 -5.63 4.23
CA ARG A 205 -1.79 -6.95 4.73
C ARG A 205 -1.25 -6.88 6.16
N ALA A 206 -0.35 -5.93 6.44
CA ALA A 206 0.22 -5.77 7.78
C ALA A 206 -0.86 -5.43 8.82
N THR A 207 -1.82 -4.58 8.43
CA THR A 207 -2.93 -4.16 9.27
C THR A 207 -3.90 -5.32 9.53
N THR A 208 -4.18 -6.16 8.52
CA THR A 208 -4.96 -7.40 8.67
C THR A 208 -4.37 -8.31 9.72
N ILE A 209 -3.07 -8.60 9.60
CA ILE A 209 -2.35 -9.49 10.52
C ILE A 209 -2.44 -8.92 11.94
N ALA A 210 -2.15 -7.63 12.10
CA ALA A 210 -2.06 -7.02 13.42
C ALA A 210 -3.41 -6.90 14.13
N VAL A 211 -4.48 -6.55 13.43
CA VAL A 211 -5.81 -6.44 14.06
C VAL A 211 -6.43 -7.81 14.32
N ARG A 212 -6.30 -8.79 13.42
CA ARG A 212 -6.70 -10.19 13.71
C ARG A 212 -6.02 -10.71 14.96
N TYR A 213 -4.69 -10.57 14.99
CA TYR A 213 -3.92 -10.98 16.15
C TYR A 213 -4.33 -10.21 17.42
N SER A 214 -4.65 -8.92 17.30
CA SER A 214 -5.09 -8.11 18.44
C SER A 214 -6.49 -8.44 18.95
N ALA A 215 -7.34 -9.02 18.09
CA ALA A 215 -8.66 -9.52 18.43
C ALA A 215 -8.60 -10.87 19.17
N ILE A 216 -7.57 -11.69 18.95
CA ILE A 216 -7.41 -12.99 19.63
C ILE A 216 -6.45 -12.93 20.82
N ARG A 217 -5.49 -11.99 20.80
CA ARG A 217 -4.49 -11.88 21.86
C ARG A 217 -5.12 -11.22 23.07
N ARG A 218 -5.12 -11.93 24.20
CA ARG A 218 -5.45 -11.38 25.52
C ARG A 218 -4.17 -11.16 26.30
N GLN A 219 -4.04 -9.99 26.95
CA GLN A 219 -2.87 -9.67 27.76
C GLN A 219 -3.15 -8.53 28.75
N SER A 220 -2.65 -8.69 29.97
CA SER A 220 -2.77 -7.73 31.08
C SER A 220 -4.22 -7.52 31.53
N GLN A 221 -4.44 -6.72 32.58
CA GLN A 221 -5.77 -6.47 33.14
C GLN A 221 -6.11 -4.98 33.09
N LEU A 222 -7.25 -4.63 32.49
CA LEU A 222 -7.80 -3.26 32.53
C LEU A 222 -8.39 -2.91 33.89
N LYS A 223 -9.04 -3.89 34.52
CA LYS A 223 -9.70 -3.76 35.83
C LYS A 223 -9.14 -4.83 36.77
N PRO A 224 -8.88 -4.50 38.05
CA PRO A 224 -8.47 -5.52 39.02
C PRO A 224 -9.46 -6.69 39.06
N ASN A 225 -8.94 -7.92 39.02
CA ASN A 225 -9.71 -9.17 39.08
C ASN A 225 -10.64 -9.45 37.88
N ALA A 226 -10.57 -8.67 36.80
CA ALA A 226 -11.24 -9.00 35.54
C ALA A 226 -10.38 -9.97 34.70
N PRO A 227 -11.00 -10.79 33.84
CA PRO A 227 -10.25 -11.57 32.87
C PRO A 227 -9.46 -10.65 31.93
N GLU A 228 -8.34 -11.17 31.38
CA GLU A 228 -7.52 -10.42 30.43
C GLU A 228 -8.36 -10.07 29.19
N PRO A 229 -8.52 -8.77 28.86
CA PRO A 229 -9.28 -8.35 27.69
C PRO A 229 -8.46 -8.61 26.42
N GLN A 230 -9.13 -8.52 25.27
CA GLN A 230 -8.44 -8.55 23.99
C GLN A 230 -7.56 -7.29 23.91
N ILE A 231 -6.33 -7.40 23.38
CA ILE A 231 -5.43 -6.25 23.38
C ILE A 231 -5.93 -5.09 22.50
N ILE A 232 -6.82 -5.36 21.55
CA ILE A 232 -7.50 -4.33 20.75
C ILE A 232 -8.44 -3.44 21.60
N ASP A 233 -8.77 -3.83 22.83
CA ASP A 233 -9.61 -3.04 23.73
C ASP A 233 -8.83 -1.88 24.39
N TYR A 234 -7.50 -1.92 24.37
CA TYR A 234 -6.69 -0.79 24.82
C TYR A 234 -6.70 0.33 23.78
N VAL A 235 -7.03 1.55 24.19
CA VAL A 235 -7.03 2.75 23.32
C VAL A 235 -5.67 2.95 22.64
N THR A 236 -4.57 2.60 23.31
CA THR A 236 -3.22 2.67 22.72
C THR A 236 -3.01 1.67 21.58
N GLN A 237 -3.67 0.52 21.60
CA GLN A 237 -3.67 -0.44 20.49
C GLN A 237 -4.56 0.05 19.35
N GLN A 238 -5.72 0.63 19.67
CA GLN A 238 -6.62 1.24 18.69
C GLN A 238 -5.94 2.40 17.95
N HIS A 239 -5.28 3.30 18.67
CA HIS A 239 -4.49 4.39 18.08
C HIS A 239 -3.46 3.89 17.06
N LYS A 240 -2.78 2.77 17.34
CA LYS A 240 -1.79 2.19 16.41
C LYS A 240 -2.44 1.60 15.16
N LEU A 241 -3.57 0.92 15.32
CA LEU A 241 -4.13 0.07 14.26
C LEU A 241 -5.22 0.79 13.45
N LEU A 242 -6.12 1.54 14.07
CA LEU A 242 -7.23 2.20 13.36
C LEU A 242 -6.73 3.28 12.39
N ILE A 243 -5.64 3.97 12.71
CA ILE A 243 -5.01 4.87 11.76
C ILE A 243 -4.36 4.13 10.58
N ALA A 244 -3.85 2.91 10.79
CA ALA A 244 -3.30 2.08 9.71
C ALA A 244 -4.41 1.67 8.73
N ILE A 245 -5.61 1.32 9.24
CA ILE A 245 -6.81 1.06 8.44
C ILE A 245 -7.17 2.28 7.60
N SER A 246 -7.40 3.42 8.28
CA SER A 246 -7.81 4.67 7.65
C SER A 246 -6.81 5.11 6.57
N THR A 247 -5.52 4.96 6.85
CA THR A 247 -4.45 5.30 5.90
C THR A 247 -4.44 4.35 4.69
N SER A 248 -4.68 3.05 4.89
CA SER A 248 -4.83 2.09 3.78
C SER A 248 -6.00 2.49 2.87
N HIS A 249 -7.14 2.89 3.42
CA HIS A 249 -8.27 3.37 2.62
C HIS A 249 -7.94 4.67 1.88
N ALA A 250 -7.32 5.64 2.56
CA ALA A 250 -6.93 6.91 1.95
C ALA A 250 -6.02 6.70 0.73
N TYR A 251 -5.00 5.84 0.86
CA TYR A 251 -4.11 5.54 -0.25
C TYR A 251 -4.73 4.67 -1.33
N HIS A 252 -5.65 3.76 -1.01
CA HIS A 252 -6.36 2.98 -2.02
C HIS A 252 -7.15 3.85 -3.00
N PHE A 253 -8.01 4.74 -2.48
CA PHE A 253 -8.81 5.63 -3.32
C PHE A 253 -7.92 6.64 -4.06
N THR A 254 -6.86 7.13 -3.43
CA THR A 254 -5.94 8.08 -4.08
C THR A 254 -5.08 7.41 -5.16
N ALA A 255 -4.65 6.16 -4.95
CA ALA A 255 -3.92 5.37 -5.95
C ALA A 255 -4.79 5.13 -7.19
N ARG A 256 -6.07 4.79 -6.99
CA ARG A 256 -7.04 4.60 -8.08
C ARG A 256 -7.25 5.87 -8.88
N TRP A 257 -7.52 6.98 -8.20
CA TRP A 257 -7.67 8.28 -8.85
C TRP A 257 -6.44 8.65 -9.70
N LEU A 258 -5.23 8.43 -9.17
CA LEU A 258 -4.00 8.71 -9.91
C LEU A 258 -3.78 7.74 -11.07
N TRP A 259 -4.18 6.48 -10.93
CA TRP A 259 -4.15 5.49 -12.00
C TRP A 259 -5.06 5.88 -13.18
N ASP A 260 -6.24 6.39 -12.89
CA ASP A 260 -7.17 6.86 -13.92
C ASP A 260 -6.62 8.09 -14.64
N LEU A 261 -6.02 9.02 -13.89
CA LEU A 261 -5.32 10.17 -14.46
C LEU A 261 -4.13 9.73 -15.33
N TYR A 262 -3.32 8.78 -14.86
CA TYR A 262 -2.22 8.19 -15.63
C TYR A 262 -2.73 7.57 -16.93
N THR A 263 -3.78 6.75 -16.87
CA THR A 263 -4.36 6.08 -18.04
C THR A 263 -4.85 7.08 -19.06
N LYS A 264 -5.56 8.12 -18.62
CA LYS A 264 -6.02 9.23 -19.47
C LYS A 264 -4.85 9.98 -20.12
N THR A 265 -3.85 10.40 -19.34
CA THR A 265 -2.69 11.13 -19.85
C THR A 265 -1.84 10.30 -20.80
N ASN A 266 -1.77 8.97 -20.65
CA ASN A 266 -1.10 8.12 -21.63
C ASN A 266 -1.86 8.03 -22.95
N GLN A 267 -3.20 8.03 -22.92
CA GLN A 267 -3.99 8.12 -24.16
C GLN A 267 -3.75 9.44 -24.89
N GLU A 268 -3.67 10.55 -24.15
CA GLU A 268 -3.30 11.88 -24.68
C GLU A 268 -1.87 11.87 -25.26
N LEU A 269 -0.92 11.24 -24.56
CA LEU A 269 0.48 11.12 -25.01
C LEU A 269 0.59 10.37 -26.34
N ARG A 270 -0.17 9.28 -26.53
CA ARG A 270 -0.23 8.52 -27.79
C ARG A 270 -0.78 9.35 -28.96
N ARG A 271 -1.55 10.40 -28.67
CA ARG A 271 -2.05 11.38 -29.66
C ARG A 271 -1.08 12.56 -29.86
N GLY A 272 0.05 12.59 -29.16
CA GLY A 272 1.02 13.69 -29.22
C GLY A 272 0.67 14.88 -28.34
N GLU A 273 -0.22 14.72 -27.36
CA GLU A 273 -0.59 15.77 -26.41
C GLU A 273 0.21 15.67 -25.11
N PHE A 274 0.96 16.72 -24.77
CA PHE A 274 1.90 16.71 -23.64
C PHE A 274 1.49 17.62 -22.46
N LYS A 275 0.31 18.25 -22.53
CA LYS A 275 -0.10 19.32 -21.61
C LYS A 275 -0.21 18.85 -20.15
N ASN A 276 -0.74 17.64 -19.94
CA ASN A 276 -1.03 17.11 -18.60
C ASN A 276 0.16 16.34 -17.98
N LEU A 277 1.20 16.05 -18.77
CA LEU A 277 2.34 15.25 -18.32
C LEU A 277 3.12 15.87 -17.14
N PRO A 278 3.39 17.20 -17.09
CA PRO A 278 4.05 17.81 -15.93
C PRO A 278 3.22 17.69 -14.65
N GLU A 279 1.90 17.83 -14.74
CA GLU A 279 0.99 17.70 -13.59
C GLU A 279 1.00 16.26 -13.07
N LEU A 280 0.84 15.28 -13.97
CA LEU A 280 0.89 13.86 -13.61
C LEU A 280 2.22 13.50 -12.93
N HIS A 281 3.35 14.00 -13.43
CA HIS A 281 4.66 13.74 -12.83
C HIS A 281 4.73 14.25 -11.39
N ILE A 282 4.27 15.48 -11.12
CA ILE A 282 4.32 16.06 -9.77
C ILE A 282 3.36 15.35 -8.82
N LEU A 283 2.17 14.96 -9.28
CA LEU A 283 1.23 14.15 -8.51
C LEU A 283 1.82 12.78 -8.19
N ALA A 284 2.44 12.11 -9.17
CA ALA A 284 3.08 10.81 -8.98
C ALA A 284 4.27 10.90 -8.01
N CYS A 285 5.11 11.93 -8.09
CA CYS A 285 6.19 12.17 -7.12
C CYS A 285 5.63 12.38 -5.71
N SER A 286 4.63 13.26 -5.56
CA SER A 286 4.00 13.58 -4.27
C SER A 286 3.39 12.33 -3.62
N MET A 287 2.64 11.56 -4.41
CA MET A 287 1.93 10.38 -3.92
C MET A 287 2.86 9.21 -3.65
N LYS A 288 3.88 8.97 -4.49
CA LYS A 288 4.92 7.95 -4.24
C LYS A 288 5.60 8.21 -2.90
N VAL A 289 6.02 9.44 -2.64
CA VAL A 289 6.71 9.78 -1.39
C VAL A 289 5.81 9.54 -0.19
N LEU A 290 4.60 10.10 -0.18
CA LEU A 290 3.73 9.99 0.99
C LEU A 290 3.25 8.56 1.24
N SER A 291 2.79 7.85 0.20
CA SER A 291 2.32 6.48 0.34
C SER A 291 3.42 5.54 0.81
N SER A 292 4.63 5.62 0.24
CA SER A 292 5.76 4.79 0.69
C SER A 292 6.13 5.10 2.14
N ALA A 293 6.35 6.37 2.50
CA ALA A 293 6.77 6.76 3.84
C ALA A 293 5.75 6.41 4.92
N ASP A 294 4.48 6.77 4.72
CA ASP A 294 3.43 6.51 5.70
C ASP A 294 3.16 5.00 5.85
N CYS A 295 3.05 4.27 4.73
CA CYS A 295 2.79 2.83 4.77
C CYS A 295 3.94 2.09 5.45
N THR A 296 5.20 2.38 5.10
CA THR A 296 6.37 1.75 5.74
C THR A 296 6.39 2.00 7.26
N ALA A 297 6.13 3.24 7.70
CA ALA A 297 6.08 3.56 9.12
C ALA A 297 4.95 2.83 9.86
N LEU A 298 3.76 2.73 9.23
CA LEU A 298 2.60 2.06 9.82
C LEU A 298 2.73 0.54 9.81
N ILE A 299 3.40 -0.06 8.82
CA ILE A 299 3.72 -1.50 8.82
C ILE A 299 4.58 -1.85 10.04
N GLU A 300 5.58 -1.03 10.37
CA GLU A 300 6.38 -1.25 11.57
C GLU A 300 5.58 -1.06 12.86
N LYS A 301 4.66 -0.08 12.90
CA LYS A 301 3.70 0.04 14.01
C LYS A 301 2.83 -1.22 14.15
N CYS A 302 2.38 -1.82 13.05
CA CYS A 302 1.64 -3.09 13.04
C CYS A 302 2.50 -4.26 13.56
N ARG A 303 3.77 -4.34 13.14
CA ARG A 303 4.74 -5.33 13.65
C ARG A 303 4.91 -5.23 15.16
N LEU A 304 5.13 -4.03 15.67
CA LEU A 304 5.28 -3.75 17.10
C LEU A 304 3.98 -3.99 17.88
N ALA A 305 2.82 -3.76 17.27
CA ALA A 305 1.51 -4.01 17.87
C ALA A 305 1.26 -5.52 18.14
N CYS A 306 1.92 -6.42 17.41
CA CYS A 306 1.89 -7.86 17.65
C CYS A 306 2.87 -8.35 18.73
N GLY A 307 3.61 -7.45 19.37
CA GLY A 307 4.59 -7.78 20.41
C GLY A 307 5.69 -8.72 19.91
N GLY A 308 6.15 -9.64 20.78
CA GLY A 308 7.23 -10.58 20.45
C GLY A 308 6.91 -11.48 19.25
N HIS A 309 5.65 -11.89 19.08
CA HIS A 309 5.26 -12.73 17.94
C HIS A 309 5.33 -11.98 16.61
N GLY A 310 5.15 -10.65 16.61
CA GLY A 310 5.34 -9.82 15.41
C GLY A 310 6.79 -9.77 14.92
N TYR A 311 7.77 -10.13 15.75
CA TYR A 311 9.17 -10.24 15.33
C TYR A 311 9.45 -11.52 14.53
N LEU A 312 8.66 -12.57 14.74
CA LEU A 312 8.87 -13.87 14.09
C LEU A 312 8.59 -13.77 12.59
N MET A 313 9.42 -14.44 11.79
CA MET A 313 9.23 -14.46 10.33
C MET A 313 7.90 -15.09 9.92
N SER A 314 7.38 -16.03 10.71
CA SER A 314 6.05 -16.63 10.55
C SER A 314 4.89 -15.65 10.73
N SER A 315 5.14 -14.43 11.22
CA SER A 315 4.14 -13.36 11.23
C SER A 315 4.01 -12.64 9.89
N SER A 316 4.94 -12.83 8.95
CA SER A 316 5.06 -12.11 7.66
C SER A 316 5.38 -10.61 7.77
N LEU A 317 5.18 -9.99 8.94
CA LEU A 317 5.38 -8.55 9.16
C LEU A 317 6.82 -8.07 8.93
N PRO A 318 7.89 -8.80 9.33
CA PRO A 318 9.26 -8.42 8.99
C PRO A 318 9.54 -8.41 7.48
N ILE A 319 8.94 -9.34 6.73
CA ILE A 319 9.09 -9.44 5.26
C ILE A 319 8.39 -8.25 4.61
N LEU A 320 7.15 -7.97 5.02
CA LEU A 320 6.37 -6.82 4.56
C LEU A 320 7.12 -5.50 4.81
N TYR A 321 7.71 -5.34 5.99
CA TYR A 321 8.53 -4.17 6.29
C TYR A 321 9.77 -4.12 5.39
N GLY A 322 10.48 -5.23 5.22
CA GLY A 322 11.65 -5.34 4.36
C GLY A 322 11.35 -4.89 2.92
N VAL A 323 10.30 -5.39 2.29
CA VAL A 323 9.93 -5.01 0.92
C VAL A 323 9.38 -3.58 0.84
N SER A 324 8.64 -3.14 1.85
CA SER A 324 8.08 -1.78 1.89
C SER A 324 9.17 -0.71 2.02
N THR A 325 10.19 -0.93 2.84
CA THR A 325 11.30 0.04 3.00
C THR A 325 12.04 0.31 1.70
N ALA A 326 12.12 -0.64 0.78
CA ALA A 326 12.73 -0.41 -0.53
C ALA A 326 11.98 0.66 -1.34
N THR A 327 10.65 0.76 -1.16
CA THR A 327 9.77 1.69 -1.90
C THR A 327 10.07 3.16 -1.63
N VAL A 328 10.71 3.48 -0.49
CA VAL A 328 11.11 4.86 -0.16
C VAL A 328 12.36 5.30 -0.93
N THR A 329 13.07 4.36 -1.57
CA THR A 329 14.34 4.60 -2.25
C THR A 329 14.25 4.43 -3.77
N TYR A 330 13.68 3.31 -4.25
CA TYR A 330 13.65 3.06 -5.69
C TYR A 330 12.64 3.96 -6.42
N GLU A 331 12.84 4.14 -7.74
CA GLU A 331 12.09 5.08 -8.60
C GLU A 331 12.13 6.55 -8.15
N GLY A 332 13.19 6.89 -7.40
CA GLY A 332 13.51 8.21 -6.87
C GLY A 332 13.48 8.19 -5.35
N GLU A 333 14.61 8.54 -4.74
CA GLU A 333 14.71 8.70 -3.28
C GLU A 333 13.76 9.82 -2.85
N ASN A 334 13.09 9.61 -1.72
CA ASN A 334 11.96 10.45 -1.31
C ASN A 334 12.33 11.94 -1.15
N THR A 335 13.51 12.25 -0.62
CA THR A 335 14.02 13.62 -0.52
C THR A 335 14.21 14.26 -1.90
N VAL A 336 14.81 13.53 -2.84
CA VAL A 336 15.00 13.99 -4.22
C VAL A 336 13.66 14.25 -4.92
N LEU A 337 12.68 13.36 -4.74
CA LEU A 337 11.33 13.55 -5.29
C LEU A 337 10.62 14.76 -4.67
N LEU A 338 10.72 14.96 -3.36
CA LEU A 338 10.18 16.16 -2.71
C LEU A 338 10.85 17.45 -3.22
N LEU A 339 12.15 17.43 -3.53
CA LEU A 339 12.83 18.56 -4.16
C LEU A 339 12.31 18.82 -5.59
N GLN A 340 11.91 17.79 -6.34
CA GLN A 340 11.24 18.00 -7.64
C GLN A 340 9.87 18.65 -7.49
N VAL A 341 9.09 18.20 -6.50
CA VAL A 341 7.80 18.83 -6.15
C VAL A 341 8.02 20.29 -5.73
N ALA A 342 9.01 20.55 -4.87
CA ALA A 342 9.34 21.89 -4.41
C ALA A 342 9.73 22.83 -5.57
N ARG A 343 10.50 22.35 -6.56
CA ARG A 343 10.83 23.14 -7.77
C ARG A 343 9.57 23.56 -8.52
N SER A 344 8.60 22.66 -8.65
CA SER A 344 7.32 22.99 -9.29
C SER A 344 6.53 24.02 -8.46
N LEU A 345 6.48 23.87 -7.14
CA LEU A 345 5.80 24.82 -6.25
C LEU A 345 6.39 26.23 -6.32
N VAL A 346 7.72 26.37 -6.27
CA VAL A 346 8.41 27.66 -6.39
C VAL A 346 8.19 28.28 -7.77
N LYS A 347 8.22 27.48 -8.82
CA LYS A 347 7.91 27.95 -10.18
C LYS A 347 6.47 28.47 -10.29
N THR A 348 5.50 27.73 -9.74
CA THR A 348 4.10 28.16 -9.74
C THR A 348 3.89 29.41 -8.89
N TRP A 349 4.59 29.52 -7.76
CA TRP A 349 4.58 30.74 -6.94
C TRP A 349 5.05 31.97 -7.73
N ASP A 350 6.18 31.88 -8.44
CA ASP A 350 6.69 32.95 -9.31
C ASP A 350 5.72 33.32 -10.44
N GLN A 351 5.07 32.32 -11.06
CA GLN A 351 4.05 32.55 -12.08
C GLN A 351 2.85 33.35 -11.54
N ILE A 352 2.38 33.01 -10.33
CA ILE A 352 1.28 33.71 -9.65
C ILE A 352 1.67 35.15 -9.31
N LEU A 353 2.90 35.37 -8.82
CA LEU A 353 3.40 36.72 -8.54
C LEU A 353 3.47 37.59 -9.81
N LYS A 354 3.80 36.98 -10.95
CA LYS A 354 3.81 37.62 -12.27
C LYS A 354 2.42 37.79 -12.91
N GLY A 355 1.35 37.40 -12.21
CA GLY A 355 -0.03 37.58 -12.69
C GLY A 355 -0.51 36.52 -13.69
N HIS A 356 0.17 35.37 -13.81
CA HIS A 356 -0.32 34.28 -14.67
C HIS A 356 -1.53 33.60 -14.03
N ILE A 357 -2.63 33.50 -14.78
CA ILE A 357 -3.92 32.98 -14.31
C ILE A 357 -4.00 31.44 -14.45
N SER A 358 -3.25 30.86 -15.39
CA SER A 358 -3.28 29.42 -15.65
C SER A 358 -2.17 28.70 -14.87
N VAL A 359 -2.54 28.12 -13.73
CA VAL A 359 -1.67 27.26 -12.92
C VAL A 359 -2.21 25.83 -12.87
N SER A 360 -1.33 24.89 -12.57
CA SER A 360 -1.69 23.49 -12.30
C SER A 360 -2.86 23.36 -11.32
N PRO A 361 -3.89 22.52 -11.61
CA PRO A 361 -5.07 22.38 -10.76
C PRO A 361 -4.74 22.05 -9.29
N SER A 362 -3.76 21.17 -9.04
CA SER A 362 -3.33 20.81 -7.68
C SER A 362 -2.70 21.97 -6.89
N MET A 363 -2.27 23.05 -7.57
CA MET A 363 -1.54 24.18 -6.98
C MET A 363 -2.31 25.49 -7.00
N VAL A 364 -3.57 25.49 -7.46
CA VAL A 364 -4.43 26.69 -7.53
C VAL A 364 -4.55 27.40 -6.18
N TYR A 365 -4.53 26.65 -5.08
CA TYR A 365 -4.63 27.20 -3.72
C TYR A 365 -3.51 28.20 -3.37
N LEU A 366 -2.34 28.13 -4.03
CA LEU A 366 -1.25 29.09 -3.80
C LEU A 366 -1.66 30.52 -4.15
N GLY A 367 -2.58 30.69 -5.12
CA GLY A 367 -3.10 32.00 -5.55
C GLY A 367 -4.17 32.57 -4.62
N ASN A 368 -4.70 31.80 -3.68
CA ASN A 368 -5.82 32.22 -2.83
C ASN A 368 -5.39 33.37 -1.90
N ARG A 369 -6.05 34.53 -1.98
CA ARG A 369 -5.74 35.73 -1.17
C ARG A 369 -6.67 35.95 0.02
N THR A 370 -7.55 34.99 0.32
CA THR A 370 -8.52 35.12 1.41
C THR A 370 -7.81 35.33 2.75
N PRO A 371 -8.23 36.33 3.57
CA PRO A 371 -7.69 36.55 4.91
C PRO A 371 -7.78 35.30 5.79
N LEU A 372 -6.99 35.26 6.86
CA LEU A 372 -7.01 34.18 7.85
C LEU A 372 -8.40 34.10 8.52
N PRO A 373 -9.22 33.08 8.22
CA PRO A 373 -10.54 32.92 8.82
C PRO A 373 -10.39 32.47 10.27
N LYS A 374 -11.50 32.42 11.01
CA LYS A 374 -11.55 31.70 12.28
C LYS A 374 -11.26 30.22 12.03
N TRP A 375 -10.73 29.53 13.04
CA TRP A 375 -10.57 28.09 13.00
C TRP A 375 -11.92 27.42 12.75
N ASP A 376 -11.93 26.45 11.84
CA ASP A 376 -13.07 25.61 11.52
C ASP A 376 -12.64 24.15 11.64
N SER A 377 -13.21 23.45 12.61
CA SER A 377 -12.93 22.05 12.92
C SER A 377 -13.70 21.07 12.03
N SER A 378 -14.47 21.56 11.04
CA SER A 378 -15.05 20.71 9.99
C SER A 378 -13.94 20.11 9.11
N LEU A 379 -14.24 19.02 8.41
CA LEU A 379 -13.29 18.42 7.45
C LEU A 379 -12.86 19.44 6.38
N GLN A 380 -13.80 20.27 5.91
CA GLN A 380 -13.48 21.31 4.94
C GLN A 380 -12.57 22.40 5.55
N GLY A 381 -12.85 22.81 6.79
CA GLY A 381 -12.02 23.76 7.54
C GLY A 381 -10.60 23.26 7.78
N ILE A 382 -10.45 21.99 8.13
CA ILE A 382 -9.16 21.31 8.27
C ILE A 382 -8.44 21.28 6.91
N LEU A 383 -9.10 20.87 5.82
CA LEU A 383 -8.48 20.85 4.48
C LEU A 383 -7.98 22.24 4.05
N GLU A 384 -8.81 23.28 4.24
CA GLU A 384 -8.42 24.66 3.93
C GLU A 384 -7.27 25.16 4.82
N SER A 385 -7.19 24.65 6.05
CA SER A 385 -6.07 24.91 6.96
C SER A 385 -4.77 24.27 6.48
N PHE A 386 -4.81 23.02 5.99
CA PHE A 386 -3.66 22.37 5.35
C PHE A 386 -3.21 23.11 4.09
N LYS A 387 -4.14 23.60 3.26
CA LYS A 387 -3.82 24.47 2.10
C LYS A 387 -3.09 25.75 2.52
N ARG A 388 -3.50 26.37 3.63
CA ARG A 388 -2.81 27.55 4.19
C ARG A 388 -1.42 27.22 4.71
N VAL A 389 -1.26 26.08 5.40
CA VAL A 389 0.05 25.61 5.86
C VAL A 389 1.00 25.44 4.68
N ALA A 390 0.61 24.69 3.64
CA ALA A 390 1.47 24.47 2.49
C ALA A 390 1.82 25.79 1.78
N LYS A 391 0.83 26.68 1.60
CA LYS A 391 1.07 28.00 1.03
C LYS A 391 2.04 28.83 1.86
N GLY A 392 1.86 28.84 3.18
CA GLY A 392 2.71 29.56 4.13
C GLY A 392 4.16 29.05 4.10
N LYS A 393 4.35 27.73 4.06
CA LYS A 393 5.67 27.10 3.93
C LYS A 393 6.34 27.40 2.59
N VAL A 394 5.60 27.38 1.48
CA VAL A 394 6.12 27.79 0.16
C VAL A 394 6.56 29.26 0.19
N SER A 395 5.70 30.15 0.71
CA SER A 395 6.01 31.57 0.84
C SER A 395 7.26 31.83 1.69
N ALA A 396 7.39 31.15 2.82
CA ALA A 396 8.54 31.25 3.72
C ALA A 396 9.83 30.74 3.06
N SER A 397 9.73 29.63 2.33
CA SER A 397 10.86 29.05 1.59
C SER A 397 11.35 29.99 0.49
N VAL A 398 10.44 30.56 -0.31
CA VAL A 398 10.78 31.54 -1.35
C VAL A 398 11.41 32.80 -0.74
N SER A 399 10.85 33.30 0.36
CA SER A 399 11.40 34.48 1.05
C SER A 399 12.83 34.23 1.57
N SER A 400 13.08 33.03 2.08
CA SER A 400 14.41 32.60 2.53
C SER A 400 15.40 32.49 1.36
N ILE A 401 14.99 31.93 0.22
CA ILE A 401 15.82 31.88 -1.01
C ILE A 401 16.19 33.31 -1.43
N ASP A 402 15.23 34.23 -1.47
CA ASP A 402 15.48 35.62 -1.84
C ASP A 402 16.43 36.32 -0.86
N GLN A 403 16.29 36.05 0.44
CA GLN A 403 17.22 36.56 1.46
C GLN A 403 18.64 36.03 1.26
N TYR A 404 18.80 34.74 0.99
CA TYR A 404 20.11 34.14 0.74
C TYR A 404 20.78 34.71 -0.52
N ARG A 405 20.01 34.90 -1.59
CA ARG A 405 20.50 35.55 -2.81
C ARG A 405 20.93 37.00 -2.54
N LYS A 406 20.15 37.76 -1.76
CA LYS A 406 20.52 39.12 -1.34
C LYS A 406 21.79 39.16 -0.47
N SER A 407 22.08 38.10 0.27
CA SER A 407 23.34 37.97 1.02
C SER A 407 24.55 37.56 0.17
N GLY A 408 24.38 37.41 -1.15
CA GLY A 408 25.47 37.14 -2.09
C GLY A 408 25.64 35.67 -2.51
N LEU A 409 24.76 34.76 -2.06
CA LEU A 409 24.81 33.35 -2.50
C LEU A 409 24.36 33.21 -3.95
N SER A 410 24.94 32.24 -4.67
CA SER A 410 24.47 31.81 -5.98
C SER A 410 23.03 31.26 -5.91
N PRO A 411 22.28 31.23 -7.02
CA PRO A 411 20.95 30.60 -7.04
C PRO A 411 20.95 29.15 -6.56
N GLU A 412 21.97 28.38 -6.92
CA GLU A 412 22.15 26.97 -6.56
C GLU A 412 22.42 26.81 -5.05
N ASP A 413 23.31 27.63 -4.49
CA ASP A 413 23.63 27.59 -3.06
C ASP A 413 22.47 28.09 -2.21
N ALA A 414 21.75 29.12 -2.67
CA ALA A 414 20.55 29.62 -2.00
C ALA A 414 19.44 28.55 -2.00
N TRP A 415 19.24 27.85 -3.12
CA TRP A 415 18.32 26.71 -3.20
C TRP A 415 18.72 25.59 -2.24
N ASN A 416 19.99 25.19 -2.26
CA ASN A 416 20.50 24.14 -1.39
C ASN A 416 20.33 24.49 0.10
N LYS A 417 20.62 25.74 0.48
CA LYS A 417 20.45 26.23 1.86
C LYS A 417 18.98 26.27 2.31
N ALA A 418 18.03 26.42 1.39
CA ALA A 418 16.60 26.39 1.68
C ALA A 418 15.97 24.99 1.55
N SER A 419 16.74 23.97 1.15
CA SER A 419 16.24 22.63 0.78
C SER A 419 15.37 21.98 1.85
N VAL A 420 15.75 22.07 3.13
CA VAL A 420 14.98 21.50 4.26
C VAL A 420 13.59 22.14 4.36
N GLN A 421 13.48 23.46 4.21
CA GLN A 421 12.19 24.16 4.23
C GLN A 421 11.36 23.81 2.98
N LEU A 422 12.02 23.72 1.83
CA LEU A 422 11.40 23.35 0.55
C LEU A 422 10.79 21.95 0.58
N ILE A 423 11.50 20.97 1.15
CA ILE A 423 11.02 19.60 1.33
C ILE A 423 9.80 19.59 2.26
N SER A 424 9.84 20.34 3.37
CA SER A 424 8.69 20.46 4.27
C SER A 424 7.46 21.10 3.60
N ALA A 425 7.68 22.08 2.71
CA ALA A 425 6.61 22.69 1.91
C ALA A 425 6.03 21.70 0.88
N ALA A 426 6.89 20.91 0.23
CA ALA A 426 6.48 19.88 -0.72
C ALA A 426 5.69 18.75 -0.06
N GLU A 427 6.09 18.30 1.13
CA GLU A 427 5.34 17.29 1.90
C GLU A 427 3.95 17.81 2.30
N ALA A 428 3.86 19.07 2.75
CA ALA A 428 2.58 19.70 3.08
C ALA A 428 1.67 19.80 1.84
N HIS A 429 2.23 20.12 0.66
CA HIS A 429 1.50 20.09 -0.60
C HIS A 429 1.00 18.68 -0.94
N ALA A 430 1.86 17.67 -0.82
CA ALA A 430 1.50 16.29 -1.06
C ALA A 430 0.34 15.83 -0.15
N ARG A 431 0.34 16.25 1.13
CA ARG A 431 -0.71 15.88 2.09
C ARG A 431 -2.07 16.43 1.70
N ILE A 432 -2.13 17.65 1.15
CA ILE A 432 -3.37 18.25 0.63
C ILE A 432 -3.97 17.40 -0.48
N ILE A 433 -3.15 16.80 -1.35
CA ILE A 433 -3.62 15.96 -2.45
C ILE A 433 -4.37 14.75 -1.88
N VAL A 434 -3.75 14.02 -0.94
CA VAL A 434 -4.39 12.85 -0.29
C VAL A 434 -5.68 13.24 0.41
N LEU A 435 -5.66 14.31 1.21
CA LEU A 435 -6.84 14.79 1.93
C LEU A 435 -7.98 15.16 0.96
N SER A 436 -7.66 15.89 -0.10
CA SER A 436 -8.65 16.36 -1.09
C SER A 436 -9.27 15.18 -1.85
N VAL A 437 -8.44 14.27 -2.34
CA VAL A 437 -8.89 13.12 -3.13
C VAL A 437 -9.67 12.14 -2.27
N TYR A 438 -9.18 11.83 -1.06
CA TYR A 438 -9.87 10.90 -0.18
C TYR A 438 -11.27 11.41 0.21
N LYS A 439 -11.38 12.69 0.58
CA LYS A 439 -12.67 13.32 0.87
C LYS A 439 -13.61 13.28 -0.34
N ALA A 440 -13.13 13.71 -1.51
CA ALA A 440 -13.94 13.75 -2.73
C ALA A 440 -14.44 12.36 -3.15
N GLU A 441 -13.58 11.34 -3.09
CA GLU A 441 -13.95 9.97 -3.46
C GLU A 441 -14.94 9.34 -2.48
N ILE A 442 -14.76 9.55 -1.17
CA ILE A 442 -15.69 9.03 -0.16
C ILE A 442 -17.04 9.73 -0.26
N GLU A 443 -17.08 11.06 -0.36
CA GLU A 443 -18.35 11.79 -0.50
C GLU A 443 -19.11 11.41 -1.79
N ARG A 444 -18.38 11.22 -2.90
CA ARG A 444 -18.95 10.78 -4.17
C ARG A 444 -19.56 9.38 -4.09
N ARG A 445 -18.91 8.47 -3.36
CA ARG A 445 -19.33 7.06 -3.26
C ARG A 445 -20.36 6.85 -2.15
N ALA A 446 -20.36 7.65 -1.08
CA ALA A 446 -21.28 7.53 0.04
C ALA A 446 -22.76 7.55 -0.38
N SER A 447 -23.12 8.30 -1.43
CA SER A 447 -24.49 8.35 -1.94
C SER A 447 -24.98 7.07 -2.62
N THR A 448 -24.06 6.19 -3.02
CA THR A 448 -24.37 4.93 -3.73
C THR A 448 -24.24 3.70 -2.84
N LEU A 449 -23.82 3.87 -1.58
CA LEU A 449 -23.56 2.78 -0.63
C LEU A 449 -24.69 2.67 0.39
N SER A 450 -24.75 1.53 1.07
CA SER A 450 -25.60 1.34 2.23
C SER A 450 -25.28 2.36 3.32
N SER A 451 -26.30 2.82 4.04
CA SER A 451 -26.13 3.81 5.11
C SER A 451 -25.10 3.39 6.17
N PRO A 452 -25.04 2.11 6.61
CA PRO A 452 -24.00 1.68 7.54
C PRO A 452 -22.59 1.77 6.97
N LEU A 453 -22.35 1.30 5.73
CA LEU A 453 -21.03 1.36 5.11
C LEU A 453 -20.58 2.80 4.86
N ALA A 454 -21.48 3.64 4.35
CA ALA A 454 -21.21 5.06 4.13
C ALA A 454 -20.81 5.76 5.44
N THR A 455 -21.47 5.43 6.55
CA THR A 455 -21.15 5.98 7.88
C THR A 455 -19.74 5.62 8.30
N VAL A 456 -19.37 4.34 8.24
CA VAL A 456 -18.04 3.89 8.65
C VAL A 456 -16.93 4.47 7.76
N LEU A 457 -17.16 4.60 6.45
CA LEU A 457 -16.19 5.24 5.56
C LEU A 457 -16.00 6.74 5.86
N LEU A 458 -17.07 7.43 6.26
CA LEU A 458 -16.99 8.83 6.72
C LEU A 458 -16.27 8.95 8.06
N GLU A 459 -16.47 8.01 8.98
CA GLU A 459 -15.73 7.95 10.25
C GLU A 459 -14.22 7.71 10.02
N LEU A 460 -13.86 6.82 9.09
CA LEU A 460 -12.46 6.61 8.69
C LEU A 460 -11.84 7.86 8.05
N LEU A 461 -12.61 8.57 7.22
CA LEU A 461 -12.20 9.84 6.64
C LEU A 461 -11.94 10.88 7.74
N GLU A 462 -12.84 10.97 8.72
CA GLU A 462 -12.71 11.88 9.85
C GLU A 462 -11.51 11.54 10.74
N LEU A 463 -11.30 10.25 11.02
CA LEU A 463 -10.13 9.75 11.74
C LEU A 463 -8.82 10.18 11.05
N TYR A 464 -8.74 10.02 9.72
CA TYR A 464 -7.56 10.42 8.94
C TYR A 464 -7.27 11.91 9.09
N TYR A 465 -8.30 12.74 8.97
CA TYR A 465 -8.19 14.19 9.03
C TYR A 465 -7.74 14.67 10.41
N ILE A 466 -8.37 14.15 11.47
CA ILE A 466 -8.05 14.56 12.84
C ILE A 466 -6.66 14.06 13.24
N TYR A 467 -6.29 12.82 12.88
CA TYR A 467 -4.95 12.31 13.11
C TYR A 467 -3.89 13.23 12.49
N TRP A 468 -4.02 13.57 11.21
CA TRP A 468 -3.03 14.44 10.56
C TRP A 468 -3.06 15.87 11.09
N ALA A 469 -4.23 16.39 11.50
CA ALA A 469 -4.31 17.69 12.16
C ALA A 469 -3.53 17.70 13.48
N LEU A 470 -3.67 16.64 14.30
CA LEU A 470 -2.91 16.48 15.55
C LEU A 470 -1.41 16.31 15.28
N GLU A 471 -1.02 15.46 14.33
CA GLU A 471 0.39 15.26 13.94
C GLU A 471 1.06 16.54 13.39
N LYS A 472 0.27 17.43 12.76
CA LYS A 472 0.76 18.70 12.19
C LYS A 472 0.31 19.92 13.01
N THR A 473 0.03 19.75 14.31
CA THR A 473 -0.42 20.83 15.20
C THR A 473 0.54 22.02 15.19
N GLY A 474 1.86 21.79 15.22
CA GLY A 474 2.85 22.87 15.19
C GLY A 474 2.76 23.75 13.94
N ASP A 475 2.55 23.13 12.77
CA ASP A 475 2.34 23.86 11.52
C ASP A 475 1.01 24.61 11.51
N LEU A 476 -0.06 23.98 12.01
CA LEU A 476 -1.38 24.60 12.08
C LEU A 476 -1.40 25.82 13.01
N LEU A 477 -0.73 25.74 14.17
CA LEU A 477 -0.58 26.89 15.08
C LEU A 477 0.17 28.06 14.43
N LEU A 478 1.15 27.77 13.57
CA LEU A 478 1.96 28.80 12.91
C LEU A 478 1.22 29.51 11.76
N TYR A 479 0.41 28.79 10.99
CA TYR A 479 -0.18 29.29 9.74
C TYR A 479 -1.70 29.49 9.78
N THR A 480 -2.36 29.21 10.92
CA THR A 480 -3.82 29.31 11.07
C THR A 480 -4.20 30.00 12.39
N LYS A 481 -5.50 30.09 12.69
CA LYS A 481 -6.02 30.61 13.97
C LYS A 481 -6.42 29.50 14.95
N LEU A 482 -5.82 28.32 14.83
CA LEU A 482 -5.99 27.22 15.78
C LEU A 482 -5.53 27.66 17.18
N SER A 483 -6.36 27.43 18.20
CA SER A 483 -6.02 27.70 19.60
C SER A 483 -5.73 26.41 20.36
N GLU A 484 -5.16 26.54 21.56
CA GLU A 484 -4.94 25.39 22.46
C GLU A 484 -6.26 24.66 22.78
N LYS A 485 -7.35 25.40 22.98
CA LYS A 485 -8.67 24.82 23.22
C LYS A 485 -9.09 23.95 22.05
N ASP A 486 -8.93 24.45 20.82
CA ASP A 486 -9.29 23.71 19.61
C ASP A 486 -8.46 22.42 19.46
N VAL A 487 -7.19 22.42 19.88
CA VAL A 487 -6.34 21.22 19.90
C VAL A 487 -6.88 20.18 20.88
N ARG A 488 -7.29 20.61 22.09
CA ARG A 488 -7.91 19.70 23.07
C ARG A 488 -9.24 19.15 22.56
N ASP A 489 -10.04 19.97 21.90
CA ASP A 489 -11.31 19.55 21.30
C ASP A 489 -11.08 18.53 20.16
N LEU A 490 -10.03 18.70 19.35
CA LEU A 490 -9.61 17.71 18.35
C LEU A 490 -9.14 16.39 19.00
N GLN A 491 -8.40 16.46 20.11
CA GLN A 491 -7.93 15.28 20.85
C GLN A 491 -9.10 14.47 21.41
N HIS A 492 -10.09 15.11 22.03
CA HIS A 492 -11.30 14.44 22.51
C HIS A 492 -12.08 13.80 21.36
N ARG A 493 -12.27 14.53 20.26
CA ARG A 493 -12.94 14.00 19.07
C ARG A 493 -12.19 12.83 18.43
N TYR A 494 -10.86 12.82 18.49
CA TYR A 494 -10.03 11.71 18.06
C TYR A 494 -10.31 10.45 18.90
N GLU A 495 -10.30 10.59 20.23
CA GLU A 495 -10.59 9.50 21.17
C GLU A 495 -12.01 8.94 20.99
N ASP A 496 -13.01 9.81 20.84
CA ASP A 496 -14.41 9.43 20.58
C ASP A 496 -14.56 8.62 19.27
N ILE A 497 -13.83 9.02 18.22
CA ILE A 497 -13.88 8.32 16.92
C ILE A 497 -13.20 6.95 17.00
N LEU A 498 -12.09 6.83 17.76
CA LEU A 498 -11.48 5.51 17.99
C LEU A 498 -12.48 4.55 18.64
N GLU A 499 -13.25 5.03 19.62
CA GLU A 499 -14.30 4.24 20.28
C GLU A 499 -15.43 3.86 19.31
N LYS A 500 -15.88 4.76 18.45
CA LYS A 500 -16.92 4.49 17.43
C LYS A 500 -16.47 3.47 16.38
N ILE A 501 -15.22 3.58 15.93
CA ILE A 501 -14.65 2.69 14.91
C ILE A 501 -14.30 1.32 15.50
N ARG A 502 -13.96 1.23 16.81
CA ARG A 502 -13.51 -0.01 17.45
C ARG A 502 -14.43 -1.22 17.21
N PRO A 503 -15.77 -1.16 17.40
CA PRO A 503 -16.65 -2.27 17.09
C PRO A 503 -16.53 -2.78 15.65
N ASN A 504 -16.21 -1.88 14.72
CA ASN A 504 -15.99 -2.16 13.31
C ASN A 504 -14.51 -2.43 12.98
N ALA A 505 -13.57 -2.35 13.93
CA ALA A 505 -12.13 -2.46 13.64
C ALA A 505 -11.76 -3.81 13.03
N VAL A 506 -12.27 -4.90 13.62
CA VAL A 506 -12.17 -6.23 13.03
C VAL A 506 -12.91 -6.22 11.71
N GLY A 507 -14.15 -5.70 11.67
CA GLY A 507 -14.89 -5.36 10.44
C GLY A 507 -14.30 -4.37 9.42
N LEU A 508 -13.07 -3.95 9.57
CA LEU A 508 -12.47 -2.94 8.71
C LEU A 508 -11.12 -3.41 8.22
N VAL A 509 -10.39 -4.15 9.05
CA VAL A 509 -9.22 -4.90 8.58
C VAL A 509 -9.58 -6.22 8.01
N ASP A 510 -10.59 -6.81 8.61
CA ASP A 510 -10.74 -8.20 8.39
C ASP A 510 -11.37 -8.17 7.01
N ALA A 511 -12.26 -7.16 6.69
CA ALA A 511 -12.77 -6.53 5.46
C ALA A 511 -11.97 -6.80 4.19
N PHE A 512 -11.29 -7.92 4.04
CA PHE A 512 -10.25 -8.28 3.10
C PHE A 512 -10.14 -9.82 2.79
N ASP A 513 -11.16 -10.67 3.07
CA ASP A 513 -11.64 -12.07 2.73
C ASP A 513 -10.68 -13.25 2.60
N PHE A 514 -11.03 -14.36 3.24
CA PHE A 514 -10.27 -15.60 3.25
C PHE A 514 -11.23 -16.79 3.41
N ARG A 515 -11.26 -17.71 2.43
CA ARG A 515 -12.03 -18.98 2.54
C ARG A 515 -11.17 -20.19 2.19
N ASP A 516 -11.31 -21.26 2.98
CA ASP A 516 -10.89 -22.62 2.62
C ASP A 516 -12.06 -23.28 1.84
N GLU A 517 -11.89 -23.56 0.55
CA GLU A 517 -12.85 -24.38 -0.20
C GLU A 517 -12.51 -25.88 -0.07
N TYR A 518 -13.46 -26.67 0.45
CA TYR A 518 -13.60 -28.08 0.10
C TYR A 518 -15.05 -28.36 -0.30
N THR A 519 -15.24 -28.81 -1.54
CA THR A 519 -16.51 -29.35 -2.04
C THR A 519 -16.56 -30.86 -1.83
N LYS A 520 -17.72 -31.31 -1.32
CA LYS A 520 -18.51 -32.46 -1.81
C LYS A 520 -19.78 -32.62 -0.97
N LEU A 521 -20.95 -32.31 -1.54
CA LEU A 521 -22.27 -32.64 -0.97
C LEU A 521 -23.26 -33.03 -2.08
N SER A 522 -24.25 -33.85 -1.73
CA SER A 522 -25.09 -34.61 -2.66
C SER A 522 -26.51 -34.05 -2.79
N GLU A 523 -27.23 -34.48 -3.83
CA GLU A 523 -28.56 -33.98 -4.23
C GLU A 523 -29.67 -34.11 -3.17
N LYS A 524 -29.46 -34.95 -2.15
CA LYS A 524 -30.42 -35.16 -1.05
C LYS A 524 -30.36 -34.06 0.02
N ASP A 525 -29.20 -33.42 0.17
CA ASP A 525 -28.96 -32.38 1.18
C ASP A 525 -29.64 -31.04 0.83
N VAL A 526 -29.91 -30.80 -0.46
CA VAL A 526 -30.48 -29.55 -0.98
C VAL A 526 -31.96 -29.37 -0.61
N ARG A 527 -32.73 -30.46 -0.51
CA ARG A 527 -34.18 -30.38 -0.25
C ARG A 527 -34.52 -30.18 1.24
N ASP A 528 -33.71 -30.73 2.15
CA ASP A 528 -33.86 -30.52 3.60
C ASP A 528 -33.35 -29.13 4.03
N LEU A 529 -32.43 -28.54 3.26
CA LEU A 529 -31.94 -27.17 3.48
C LEU A 529 -32.97 -26.10 3.13
N GLN A 530 -33.83 -26.33 2.13
CA GLN A 530 -34.77 -25.31 1.66
C GLN A 530 -35.89 -25.03 2.68
N HIS A 531 -36.35 -26.04 3.41
CA HIS A 531 -37.32 -25.83 4.50
C HIS A 531 -36.69 -25.28 5.79
N ARG A 532 -35.41 -25.55 6.07
CA ARG A 532 -34.68 -24.88 7.17
C ARG A 532 -34.25 -23.47 6.80
N TYR A 533 -34.09 -23.15 5.51
CA TYR A 533 -33.73 -21.84 5.00
C TYR A 533 -34.84 -20.81 5.27
N GLU A 534 -36.10 -21.20 5.11
CA GLU A 534 -37.26 -20.33 5.34
C GLU A 534 -37.49 -20.03 6.85
N ASP A 535 -37.19 -20.99 7.74
CA ASP A 535 -37.23 -20.80 9.21
C ASP A 535 -36.00 -20.06 9.79
N ILE A 536 -34.86 -20.10 9.08
CA ILE A 536 -33.66 -19.36 9.45
C ILE A 536 -33.80 -17.88 9.07
N LEU A 537 -34.59 -17.56 8.03
CA LEU A 537 -34.82 -16.19 7.56
C LEU A 537 -35.49 -15.26 8.58
N GLU A 538 -36.21 -15.78 9.58
CA GLU A 538 -36.71 -14.98 10.72
C GLU A 538 -35.72 -14.86 11.89
N LYS A 539 -34.65 -15.67 11.94
CA LYS A 539 -33.59 -15.63 12.96
C LYS A 539 -32.32 -14.89 12.52
N ILE A 540 -32.30 -14.38 11.29
CA ILE A 540 -31.29 -13.52 10.63
C ILE A 540 -31.20 -12.10 11.27
N ARG A 541 -31.44 -12.00 12.59
CA ARG A 541 -31.52 -10.74 13.36
C ARG A 541 -30.22 -10.35 14.09
N PRO A 542 -29.14 -11.14 14.02
CA PRO A 542 -27.80 -10.59 14.11
C PRO A 542 -26.98 -11.19 12.98
N ASN A 543 -26.99 -10.54 11.82
CA ASN A 543 -26.21 -10.94 10.64
C ASN A 543 -24.73 -10.63 10.86
N ALA A 544 -24.16 -11.39 11.78
CA ALA A 544 -22.75 -11.58 12.04
C ALA A 544 -22.15 -12.28 10.82
N VAL A 545 -21.25 -11.62 10.10
CA VAL A 545 -20.14 -12.23 9.34
C VAL A 545 -19.47 -11.19 8.47
N GLY A 546 -20.23 -10.40 7.73
CA GLY A 546 -19.65 -9.75 6.58
C GLY A 546 -19.21 -8.35 6.90
N LEU A 547 -18.10 -8.11 7.63
CA LEU A 547 -17.23 -6.88 7.63
C LEU A 547 -15.77 -7.10 7.34
N VAL A 548 -15.56 -8.31 6.85
CA VAL A 548 -14.46 -9.16 6.62
C VAL A 548 -13.75 -9.30 5.25
N ASP A 549 -14.33 -8.85 4.12
CA ASP A 549 -14.12 -9.55 2.84
C ASP A 549 -13.66 -8.78 1.54
N ALA A 550 -13.09 -7.58 1.62
CA ALA A 550 -12.94 -6.58 0.55
C ALA A 550 -11.67 -6.44 -0.33
N PHE A 551 -10.44 -6.50 0.21
CA PHE A 551 -9.23 -6.71 -0.61
C PHE A 551 -8.99 -8.18 -0.99
N ASP A 552 -9.68 -9.11 -0.32
CA ASP A 552 -9.73 -10.57 -0.58
C ASP A 552 -8.34 -11.19 -0.82
N PHE A 553 -7.47 -11.00 0.18
CA PHE A 553 -6.18 -11.66 0.29
C PHE A 553 -6.39 -13.03 0.93
N ARG A 554 -6.00 -14.13 0.30
CA ARG A 554 -6.03 -15.45 0.95
C ARG A 554 -4.93 -15.65 1.99
N ASP A 555 -5.04 -16.69 2.81
CA ASP A 555 -4.06 -17.01 3.89
C ASP A 555 -2.66 -17.20 3.28
N GLU A 556 -2.58 -17.74 2.07
CA GLU A 556 -1.37 -17.84 1.26
C GLU A 556 -0.81 -16.45 0.89
N ILE A 557 -1.69 -15.47 0.60
CA ILE A 557 -1.26 -14.10 0.30
C ILE A 557 -0.74 -13.40 1.55
N LEU A 558 -1.40 -13.54 2.71
CA LEU A 558 -0.85 -13.02 3.96
C LEU A 558 0.45 -13.73 4.34
N SER A 559 0.52 -15.05 4.09
CA SER A 559 1.63 -15.92 4.49
C SER A 559 1.96 -15.74 5.99
N SER A 560 0.94 -15.61 6.83
CA SER A 560 1.09 -15.25 8.24
C SER A 560 0.33 -16.19 9.17
N THR A 561 1.04 -16.76 10.14
CA THR A 561 0.45 -17.54 11.24
C THR A 561 -0.43 -16.69 12.16
N LEU A 562 -0.09 -15.41 12.36
CA LEU A 562 -0.82 -14.51 13.25
C LEU A 562 -2.08 -13.93 12.62
N GLY A 563 -2.04 -13.72 11.30
CA GLY A 563 -3.14 -13.15 10.52
C GLY A 563 -4.10 -14.18 9.94
N ALA A 564 -3.99 -15.45 10.34
CA ALA A 564 -4.83 -16.53 9.82
C ALA A 564 -6.31 -16.22 10.02
N TYR A 565 -7.12 -16.48 8.99
CA TYR A 565 -8.54 -16.16 9.03
C TYR A 565 -9.33 -16.94 10.08
N ASP A 566 -8.90 -18.17 10.39
CA ASP A 566 -9.52 -18.99 11.42
C ASP A 566 -9.18 -18.51 12.85
N GLY A 567 -8.26 -17.56 13.01
CA GLY A 567 -7.81 -17.05 14.31
C GLY A 567 -7.04 -18.07 15.16
N ARG A 568 -6.61 -19.21 14.59
CA ARG A 568 -5.83 -20.27 15.28
C ARG A 568 -4.35 -19.94 15.32
N ALA A 569 -4.02 -18.72 15.74
CA ALA A 569 -2.67 -18.19 15.63
C ALA A 569 -1.65 -18.97 16.45
N TYR A 570 -1.99 -19.43 17.66
CA TYR A 570 -1.05 -20.13 18.53
C TYR A 570 -0.74 -21.54 18.02
N GLU A 571 -1.76 -22.27 17.55
CA GLU A 571 -1.60 -23.60 16.98
C GLU A 571 -0.78 -23.53 15.70
N ARG A 572 -1.12 -22.63 14.78
CA ARG A 572 -0.37 -22.43 13.54
C ARG A 572 1.06 -21.98 13.82
N LEU A 573 1.27 -21.12 14.82
CA LEU A 573 2.61 -20.70 15.22
C LEU A 573 3.46 -21.88 15.69
N MET A 574 2.88 -22.78 16.48
CA MET A 574 3.56 -24.00 16.93
C MET A 574 3.82 -24.96 15.76
N GLU A 575 2.82 -25.21 14.91
CA GLU A 575 2.95 -26.04 13.71
C GLU A 575 4.07 -25.53 12.79
N GLU A 576 4.15 -24.21 12.58
CA GLU A 576 5.17 -23.58 11.75
C GLU A 576 6.57 -23.63 12.37
N ALA A 577 6.67 -23.47 13.69
CA ALA A 577 7.93 -23.61 14.41
C ALA A 577 8.48 -25.05 14.29
N LEU A 578 7.62 -26.06 14.36
CA LEU A 578 8.01 -27.47 14.24
C LEU A 578 8.53 -27.85 12.85
N LYS A 579 8.16 -27.10 11.79
CA LYS A 579 8.73 -27.29 10.43
C LYS A 579 10.18 -26.84 10.29
N SER A 580 10.72 -26.12 11.27
CA SER A 580 12.11 -25.64 11.21
C SER A 580 13.09 -26.83 11.07
N PRO A 581 14.03 -26.79 10.11
CA PRO A 581 15.07 -27.82 9.98
C PRO A 581 15.91 -28.00 11.24
N LEU A 582 16.01 -26.97 12.09
CA LEU A 582 16.72 -27.04 13.37
C LEU A 582 16.05 -27.99 14.38
N ASN A 583 14.75 -28.25 14.22
CA ASN A 583 13.97 -29.13 15.08
C ASN A 583 13.93 -30.59 14.60
N LYS A 584 14.63 -30.93 13.50
CA LYS A 584 14.72 -32.32 12.99
C LYS A 584 15.46 -33.25 13.97
N GLU A 585 16.42 -32.72 14.71
CA GLU A 585 17.19 -33.44 15.71
C GLU A 585 16.99 -32.76 17.08
N PRO A 586 16.76 -33.53 18.16
CA PRO A 586 16.58 -32.96 19.50
C PRO A 586 17.86 -32.30 20.05
N VAL A 587 19.03 -32.70 19.55
CA VAL A 587 20.32 -32.10 19.87
C VAL A 587 21.05 -31.80 18.57
N ASN A 588 21.22 -30.52 18.26
CA ASN A 588 21.88 -30.10 17.03
C ASN A 588 23.36 -30.52 17.02
N GLN A 589 23.88 -30.94 15.86
CA GLN A 589 25.28 -31.33 15.69
C GLN A 589 26.30 -30.28 16.20
N SER A 590 25.96 -28.98 16.14
CA SER A 590 26.80 -27.90 16.68
C SER A 590 27.04 -28.02 18.19
N PHE A 591 26.10 -28.56 18.96
CA PHE A 591 26.29 -28.83 20.38
C PHE A 591 27.39 -29.87 20.60
N GLU A 592 27.31 -31.02 19.91
CA GLU A 592 28.29 -32.10 20.00
C GLU A 592 29.68 -31.66 19.53
N LYS A 593 29.73 -30.82 18.49
CA LYS A 593 30.99 -30.35 17.90
C LYS A 593 31.68 -29.24 18.69
N TYR A 594 30.94 -28.31 19.27
CA TYR A 594 31.51 -27.09 19.87
C TYR A 594 31.18 -26.93 21.35
N LEU A 595 29.90 -27.02 21.74
CA LEU A 595 29.51 -26.76 23.13
C LEU A 595 29.97 -27.87 24.07
N LYS A 596 29.80 -29.13 23.69
CA LYS A 596 30.13 -30.29 24.52
C LYS A 596 31.63 -30.41 24.80
N PRO A 597 32.55 -30.22 23.82
CA PRO A 597 33.97 -30.15 24.13
C PRO A 597 34.34 -28.93 24.96
N PHE A 598 33.76 -27.75 24.69
CA PHE A 598 34.01 -26.52 25.47
C PHE A 598 33.64 -26.71 26.95
N MET A 599 32.44 -27.23 27.23
CA MET A 599 31.99 -27.53 28.59
C MET A 599 32.86 -28.55 29.32
N ARG A 600 33.59 -29.40 28.58
CA ARG A 600 34.52 -30.40 29.11
C ARG A 600 35.96 -29.89 29.21
N GLY A 601 36.22 -28.63 28.89
CA GLY A 601 37.57 -28.06 28.85
C GLY A 601 38.46 -28.66 27.75
N LYS A 602 37.85 -29.18 26.68
CA LYS A 602 38.52 -29.89 25.58
C LYS A 602 38.50 -29.13 24.26
N LEU A 603 38.06 -27.87 24.25
CA LEU A 603 38.03 -27.01 23.07
C LEU A 603 39.21 -26.03 23.08
#